data_AF-W5WHE1-F1
#
_entry.id   AF-W5WHE1-F1
#
_cell.length_a   1.000
_cell.length_b   1.000
_cell.length_c   1.000
_cell.angle_alpha   90.00
_cell.angle_beta   90.00
_cell.angle_gamma   90.00
#
_symmetry.space_group_name_H-M   'P 1'
#
loop_
_entity.id
_entity.type
_entity.pdbx_description
1 polymer ?
#
loop_
_entity_poly.entity_id
_entity_poly.type
_entity_poly.pdbx_seq_one_letter_code
_entity_poly.pdbx_strand_id
1 'polypeptide(L)'
;MSPSNPIRNTLVLVAHLFLAITTAAERASPAPAGMIPLTRNEIRHLFVRLAIVAASHPLDCLRWSEWRRRHQYRARQAHYQRQADQER
;
A
#
# COMPACT_ATOMS: atom_id res chain seq x y z
N MET A 1 -8.45 -35.79 -10.29
CA MET A 1 -7.30 -35.08 -9.70
C MET A 1 -6.81 -34.05 -10.72
N SER A 2 -7.34 -32.83 -10.71
CA SER A 2 -6.97 -31.81 -11.72
C SER A 2 -5.50 -31.42 -11.55
N PRO A 3 -4.70 -31.38 -12.63
CA PRO A 3 -3.30 -30.98 -12.52
C PRO A 3 -3.23 -29.55 -11.97
N SER A 4 -2.51 -29.40 -10.86
CA SER A 4 -2.17 -28.08 -10.35
C SER A 4 -1.31 -27.37 -11.40
N ASN A 5 -1.89 -26.41 -12.13
CA ASN A 5 -1.18 -25.62 -13.13
C ASN A 5 0.06 -24.98 -12.48
N PRO A 6 1.29 -25.41 -12.84
CA PRO A 6 2.51 -24.91 -12.20
C PRO A 6 2.66 -23.39 -12.40
N ILE A 7 2.19 -22.88 -13.53
CA ILE A 7 2.14 -21.45 -13.87
C ILE A 7 1.29 -20.66 -12.85
N ARG A 8 0.19 -21.24 -12.35
CA ARG A 8 -0.66 -20.57 -11.35
C ARG A 8 0.06 -20.47 -10.00
N ASN A 9 0.72 -21.55 -9.58
CA ASN A 9 1.43 -21.57 -8.29
C ASN A 9 2.66 -20.65 -8.32
N THR A 10 3.39 -20.59 -9.43
CA THR A 10 4.52 -19.67 -9.57
C THR A 10 4.08 -18.21 -9.53
N LEU A 11 2.99 -17.84 -10.21
CA LEU A 11 2.42 -16.48 -10.14
C LEU A 11 2.01 -16.11 -8.71
N VAL A 12 1.37 -17.04 -7.99
CA VAL A 12 1.00 -16.84 -6.59
C VAL A 12 2.23 -16.61 -5.71
N LEU A 13 3.28 -17.43 -5.87
CA LEU A 13 4.51 -17.30 -5.09
C LEU A 13 5.23 -15.98 -5.37
N VAL A 14 5.32 -15.56 -6.64
CA VAL A 14 5.93 -14.26 -7.01
C VAL A 14 5.13 -13.10 -6.42
N ALA A 15 3.79 -13.14 -6.45
CA ALA A 15 2.95 -12.11 -5.84
C ALA A 15 3.17 -12.00 -4.32
N HIS A 16 3.31 -13.15 -3.62
CA HIS A 16 3.58 -13.18 -2.20
C HIS A 16 5.00 -12.69 -1.87
N LEU A 17 5.99 -13.08 -2.67
CA LEU A 17 7.37 -12.62 -2.52
C LEU A 17 7.46 -11.11 -2.69
N PHE A 18 6.83 -10.56 -3.73
CA PHE A 18 6.74 -9.11 -3.94
C PHE A 18 6.10 -8.41 -2.73
N LEU A 19 4.92 -8.87 -2.28
CA LEU A 19 4.22 -8.29 -1.13
C LEU A 19 5.08 -8.34 0.16
N ALA A 20 5.78 -9.45 0.40
CA ALA A 20 6.65 -9.62 1.55
C ALA A 20 7.84 -8.65 1.51
N ILE A 21 8.52 -8.55 0.36
CA ILE A 21 9.66 -7.65 0.18
C ILE A 21 9.23 -6.19 0.32
N THR A 22 8.16 -5.76 -0.36
CA THR A 22 7.68 -4.37 -0.26
C THR A 22 7.26 -4.02 1.16
N THR A 23 6.59 -4.94 1.87
CA THR A 23 6.19 -4.72 3.27
C THR A 23 7.42 -4.64 4.19
N ALA A 24 8.43 -5.48 3.97
CA ALA A 24 9.67 -5.44 4.74
C ALA A 24 10.45 -4.14 4.50
N ALA A 25 10.54 -3.69 3.23
CA ALA A 25 11.18 -2.44 2.86
C ALA A 25 10.49 -1.21 3.47
N GLU A 26 9.15 -1.19 3.45
CA GLU A 26 8.35 -0.13 4.09
C GLU A 26 8.49 -0.13 5.62
N ARG A 27 8.70 -1.29 6.26
CA ARG A 27 8.98 -1.35 7.70
C ARG A 27 10.39 -0.91 8.06
N ALA A 28 11.36 -1.19 7.19
CA ALA A 28 12.76 -0.82 7.38
C ALA A 28 13.01 0.67 7.12
N SER A 29 12.15 1.33 6.33
CA SER A 29 12.22 2.76 6.09
C SER A 29 11.34 3.52 7.10
N PRO A 30 11.86 4.56 7.78
CA PRO A 30 10.99 5.45 8.52
C PRO A 30 9.97 6.07 7.56
N ALA A 31 8.72 6.17 8.01
CA ALA A 31 7.66 6.77 7.22
C ALA A 31 8.11 8.16 6.72
N PRO A 32 7.90 8.51 5.44
CA PRO A 32 8.17 9.85 4.96
C PRO A 32 7.46 10.87 5.86
N ALA A 33 8.17 11.92 6.24
CA ALA A 33 7.61 12.98 7.07
C ALA A 33 6.31 13.49 6.43
N GLY A 34 5.21 13.48 7.19
CA GLY A 34 3.92 13.97 6.67
C GLY A 34 3.06 12.92 5.94
N MET A 35 3.38 11.63 6.03
CA MET A 35 2.66 10.58 5.31
C MET A 35 2.46 9.32 6.17
N ILE A 36 1.30 8.67 6.04
CA ILE A 36 1.08 7.36 6.67
C ILE A 36 1.87 6.29 5.90
N PRO A 37 2.54 5.32 6.55
CA PRO A 37 3.18 4.18 5.88
C PRO A 37 2.24 3.44 4.92
N LEU A 38 2.78 2.78 3.89
CA LEU A 38 1.95 1.91 3.05
C LEU A 38 1.37 0.78 3.91
N THR A 39 0.05 0.66 3.91
CA THR A 39 -0.60 -0.47 4.58
C THR A 39 -0.50 -1.72 3.70
N ARG A 40 -0.50 -2.92 4.30
CA ARG A 40 -0.54 -4.19 3.56
C ARG A 40 -1.68 -4.24 2.54
N ASN A 41 -2.84 -3.65 2.89
CA ASN A 41 -3.99 -3.59 2.01
C ASN A 41 -3.76 -2.67 0.80
N GLU A 42 -3.10 -1.53 0.99
CA GLU A 42 -2.68 -0.66 -0.12
C GLU A 42 -1.65 -1.32 -1.02
N ILE A 43 -0.65 -2.00 -0.47
CA ILE A 43 0.35 -2.73 -1.27
C ILE A 43 -0.34 -3.79 -2.13
N ARG A 44 -1.27 -4.56 -1.55
CA ARG A 44 -2.08 -5.54 -2.29
C ARG A 44 -2.91 -4.87 -3.40
N HIS A 45 -3.57 -3.77 -3.10
CA HIS A 45 -4.42 -3.08 -4.06
C HIS A 45 -3.60 -2.49 -5.23
N LEU A 46 -2.44 -1.89 -4.94
CA LEU A 46 -1.50 -1.41 -5.95
C LEU A 46 -0.96 -2.56 -6.79
N PHE A 47 -0.59 -3.68 -6.17
CA PHE A 47 -0.13 -4.86 -6.91
C PHE A 47 -1.21 -5.37 -7.88
N VAL A 48 -2.46 -5.50 -7.43
CA VAL A 48 -3.57 -5.91 -8.31
C VAL A 48 -3.76 -4.92 -9.45
N ARG A 49 -3.81 -3.61 -9.17
CA ARG A 49 -4.01 -2.59 -10.20
C ARG A 49 -2.87 -2.53 -11.22
N LEU A 50 -1.63 -2.61 -10.76
CA LEU A 50 -0.45 -2.42 -11.60
C LEU A 50 -0.05 -3.70 -12.34
N ALA A 51 -0.10 -4.86 -11.68
CA ALA A 51 0.44 -6.11 -12.22
C ALA A 51 -0.63 -7.05 -12.79
N ILE A 52 -1.85 -7.05 -12.25
CA ILE A 52 -2.91 -7.99 -12.70
C ILE A 52 -3.84 -7.31 -13.70
N VAL A 53 -4.35 -6.13 -13.34
CA VAL A 53 -5.24 -5.35 -14.21
C VAL A 53 -4.44 -4.60 -15.28
N ALA A 54 -3.12 -4.46 -15.10
CA ALA A 54 -2.24 -3.70 -16.00
C ALA A 54 -2.78 -2.30 -16.28
N ALA A 55 -2.96 -1.51 -15.20
CA ALA A 55 -3.55 -0.18 -15.30
C ALA A 55 -2.91 0.64 -16.42
N SER A 56 -3.74 1.20 -17.30
CA SER A 56 -3.32 1.99 -18.46
C SER A 56 -2.47 3.21 -18.06
N HIS A 57 -2.60 3.67 -16.81
CA HIS A 57 -1.87 4.81 -16.26
C HIS A 57 -1.29 4.44 -14.88
N PRO A 58 -0.15 3.73 -14.83
CA PRO A 58 0.43 3.23 -13.59
C PRO A 58 0.93 4.37 -12.69
N LEU A 59 1.46 5.44 -13.29
CA LEU A 59 1.91 6.63 -12.56
C LEU A 59 0.75 7.34 -11.86
N ASP A 60 -0.41 7.44 -12.49
CA ASP A 60 -1.59 8.05 -11.87
C ASP A 60 -2.14 7.21 -10.73
N CYS A 61 -2.03 5.88 -10.81
CA CYS A 61 -2.35 4.98 -9.69
C CYS A 61 -1.46 5.26 -8.48
N LEU A 62 -0.15 5.43 -8.71
CA LEU A 62 0.81 5.74 -7.66
C LEU A 62 0.60 7.14 -7.09
N ARG A 63 0.41 8.16 -7.94
CA ARG A 63 0.12 9.54 -7.53
C ARG A 63 -1.17 9.63 -6.71
N TRP A 64 -2.20 8.88 -7.10
CA TRP A 64 -3.44 8.79 -6.32
C TRP A 64 -3.22 8.17 -4.94
N SER A 65 -2.45 7.08 -4.88
CA SER A 65 -2.06 6.45 -3.61
C SER A 65 -1.27 7.41 -2.73
N GLU A 66 -0.35 8.18 -3.30
CA GLU A 66 0.44 9.15 -2.57
C GLU A 66 -0.44 10.27 -2.01
N TRP A 67 -1.28 10.87 -2.85
CA TRP A 67 -2.19 11.93 -2.46
C TRP A 67 -3.12 11.49 -1.32
N ARG A 68 -3.73 10.30 -1.44
CA ARG A 68 -4.62 9.74 -0.41
C ARG A 68 -3.89 9.58 0.93
N ARG A 69 -2.71 8.98 0.94
CA ARG A 69 -1.94 8.73 2.17
C ARG A 69 -1.52 10.04 2.86
N ARG A 70 -1.13 11.06 2.08
CA ARG A 70 -0.83 12.39 2.62
C ARG A 70 -2.07 13.06 3.21
N HIS A 71 -3.21 12.92 2.56
CA HIS A 71 -4.47 13.46 3.06
C HIS A 71 -4.91 12.77 4.37
N GLN A 72 -4.78 11.44 4.45
CA GLN A 72 -5.06 10.71 5.69
C GLN A 72 -4.15 11.11 6.84
N TYR A 73 -2.86 11.35 6.57
CA TYR A 73 -1.94 11.88 7.58
C TYR A 73 -2.43 13.22 8.12
N ARG A 74 -2.81 14.15 7.23
CA ARG A 74 -3.34 15.46 7.63
C ARG A 74 -4.64 15.35 8.43
N ALA A 75 -5.55 14.47 8.03
CA ALA A 75 -6.79 14.22 8.76
C ALA A 75 -6.51 13.68 10.18
N ARG A 76 -5.54 12.76 10.31
CA ARG A 76 -5.11 12.22 11.60
C ARG A 76 -4.46 13.28 12.49
N GLN A 77 -3.62 14.15 11.93
CA GLN A 77 -3.04 15.29 12.66
C GLN A 77 -4.13 16.23 13.17
N ALA A 78 -5.06 16.63 12.30
CA ALA A 78 -6.17 17.50 12.70
C ALA A 78 -7.06 16.87 13.77
N HIS A 79 -7.25 15.54 13.73
CA HIS A 79 -7.99 14.82 14.75
C HIS A 79 -7.27 14.85 16.10
N TYR A 80 -5.96 14.55 16.14
CA TYR A 80 -5.19 14.60 17.38
C TYR A 80 -5.06 16.01 17.96
N GLN A 81 -4.93 17.04 17.11
CA GLN A 81 -4.96 18.43 17.56
C GLN A 81 -6.26 18.75 18.28
N ARG A 82 -7.40 18.38 17.67
CA ARG A 82 -8.72 18.60 18.31
C ARG A 82 -8.91 17.81 19.60
N GLN A 83 -8.39 16.58 19.69
CA GLN A 83 -8.44 15.82 20.94
C GLN A 83 -7.62 16.50 22.04
N ALA A 84 -6.40 16.94 21.74
CA ALA A 84 -5.54 17.64 22.69
C ALA A 84 -6.16 18.98 23.15
N ASP A 85 -6.89 19.67 22.28
CA ASP A 85 -7.61 20.91 22.63
C ASP A 85 -8.86 20.65 23.48
N GLN A 86 -9.44 19.44 23.44
CA GLN A 86 -10.60 19.04 24.25
C GLN A 86 -10.22 18.52 25.65
N GLU A 87 -8.99 18.02 25.81
CA GLU A 87 -8.44 17.56 27.10
C GLU A 87 -7.78 18.69 27.93
N ARG A 88 -7.72 19.91 27.39
CA ARG A 88 -7.26 21.13 28.07
C ARG A 88 -8.41 21.90 28.71
#